data_AF-A0A6S6UJA2-F1
#
_entry.id   AF-A0A6S6UJA2-F1
#
_cell.length_a   1.000
_cell.length_b   1.000
_cell.length_c   1.000
_cell.angle_alpha   90.00
_cell.angle_beta   90.00
_cell.angle_gamma   90.00
#
_symmetry.space_group_name_H-M   'P 1'
#
loop_
_entity.id
_entity.type
_entity.pdbx_description
1 polymer ?
#
loop_
_entity_poly.entity_id
_entity_poly.type
_entity_poly.pdbx_seq_one_letter_code
_entity_poly.pdbx_strand_id
1 'polypeptide(L)'
;MSALKYWFNPKAYIKTSRGSTKLAKWAKKVYKKNNYTCVACGYQGGGDERLEAHHIVPKSINPRLAYRVSNGVTLCSGCHRVDDDAYHALNGYEGSHALFNSWLSVKREKVKNNDFKINNFLFFFLVSLSISLGIMIAYFV
;
A
#
# COMPACT_ATOMS: atom_id res chain seq x y z
N MET A 1 -7.57 25.49 -13.82
CA MET A 1 -8.83 24.72 -13.88
C MET A 1 -8.47 23.24 -13.88
N SER A 2 -8.48 22.55 -12.74
CA SER A 2 -9.64 21.76 -12.32
C SER A 2 -9.52 21.45 -10.83
N ALA A 3 -10.25 22.22 -10.02
CA ALA A 3 -10.40 22.05 -8.58
C ALA A 3 -11.63 21.19 -8.25
N LEU A 4 -11.74 20.01 -8.87
CA LEU A 4 -12.94 19.17 -8.76
C LEU A 4 -12.65 17.67 -8.55
N LYS A 5 -11.56 17.29 -7.86
CA LYS A 5 -11.37 15.89 -7.42
C LYS A 5 -11.69 15.66 -5.94
N TYR A 6 -12.44 16.57 -5.31
CA TYR A 6 -12.76 16.56 -3.87
C TYR A 6 -14.26 16.54 -3.55
N TRP A 7 -15.11 15.83 -4.29
CA TRP A 7 -16.51 15.60 -3.88
C TRP A 7 -16.99 14.20 -4.22
N PHE A 8 -16.32 13.19 -3.67
CA PHE A 8 -17.00 11.95 -3.30
C PHE A 8 -16.56 11.60 -1.87
N ASN A 9 -17.45 11.85 -0.92
CA ASN A 9 -17.36 11.39 0.46
C ASN A 9 -18.32 10.20 0.63
N PRO A 10 -17.92 8.95 0.32
CA PRO A 10 -18.81 7.80 0.43
C PRO A 10 -18.49 7.00 1.70
N LYS A 11 -18.48 7.64 2.87
CA LYS A 11 -18.84 7.02 4.16
C LYS A 11 -18.58 8.00 5.30
N ALA A 12 -19.67 8.58 5.80
CA ALA A 12 -19.80 8.81 7.23
C ALA A 12 -19.25 7.58 7.97
N TYR A 13 -18.17 7.81 8.72
CA TYR A 13 -17.40 6.80 9.42
C TYR A 13 -18.28 6.16 10.50
N ILE A 14 -18.99 5.09 10.15
CA ILE A 14 -19.51 4.15 11.15
C ILE A 14 -18.28 3.43 11.69
N LYS A 15 -17.86 3.83 12.89
CA LYS A 15 -16.91 3.07 13.73
C LYS A 15 -17.59 1.75 14.11
N THR A 16 -17.67 0.80 13.18
CA THR A 16 -18.16 -0.54 13.49
C THR A 16 -17.17 -1.16 14.47
N SER A 17 -17.65 -1.29 15.71
CA SER A 17 -17.07 -2.02 16.84
C SER A 17 -15.72 -2.70 16.55
N ARG A 18 -14.62 -2.10 17.03
CA ARG A 18 -13.27 -2.72 17.04
C ARG A 18 -13.18 -3.94 18.00
N GLY A 19 -14.28 -4.64 18.25
CA GLY A 19 -14.42 -5.71 19.23
C GLY A 19 -15.10 -6.96 18.68
N SER A 20 -14.57 -8.11 19.06
CA SER A 20 -15.13 -9.48 19.05
C SER A 20 -15.44 -10.24 17.74
N THR A 21 -15.62 -9.62 16.56
CA THR A 21 -16.03 -10.41 15.37
C THR A 21 -14.94 -11.37 14.85
N LYS A 22 -15.37 -12.51 14.28
CA LYS A 22 -14.47 -13.52 13.67
C LYS A 22 -13.58 -12.89 12.57
N LEU A 23 -14.16 -11.99 11.78
CA LEU A 23 -13.44 -11.25 10.74
C LEU A 23 -12.36 -10.33 11.32
N ALA A 24 -12.68 -9.55 12.35
CA ALA A 24 -11.70 -8.67 12.99
C ALA A 24 -10.56 -9.45 13.65
N LYS A 25 -10.86 -10.59 14.30
CA LYS A 25 -9.84 -11.48 14.88
C LYS A 25 -8.92 -12.07 13.80
N TRP A 26 -9.49 -12.50 12.66
CA TRP A 26 -8.71 -12.99 11.53
C TRP A 26 -7.84 -11.88 10.93
N ALA A 27 -8.40 -10.70 10.66
CA ALA A 27 -7.66 -9.57 10.12
C ALA A 27 -6.46 -9.18 11.00
N LYS A 28 -6.64 -9.12 12.33
CA LYS A 28 -5.52 -8.87 13.27
C LYS A 28 -4.41 -9.92 13.15
N LYS A 29 -4.74 -11.20 12.96
CA LYS A 29 -3.74 -12.26 12.75
C LYS A 29 -3.01 -12.11 11.41
N VAL A 30 -3.72 -11.70 10.36
CA VAL A 30 -3.14 -11.40 9.04
C VAL A 30 -2.18 -10.21 9.13
N TYR A 31 -2.58 -9.13 9.80
CA TYR A 31 -1.71 -7.96 10.05
C TYR A 31 -0.44 -8.36 10.79
N LYS A 32 -0.59 -9.13 11.88
CA LYS A 32 0.56 -9.62 12.66
C LYS A 32 1.50 -10.49 11.81
N LYS A 33 0.98 -11.36 10.94
CA LYS A 33 1.78 -12.18 10.00
C LYS A 33 2.63 -11.32 9.06
N ASN A 34 2.13 -10.18 8.63
CA ASN A 34 2.85 -9.25 7.73
C ASN A 34 3.49 -8.08 8.47
N ASN A 35 3.77 -8.22 9.78
CA ASN A 35 4.37 -7.18 10.61
C ASN A 35 3.68 -5.81 10.47
N TYR A 36 2.35 -5.79 10.41
CA TYR A 36 1.54 -4.58 10.22
C TYR A 36 1.99 -3.72 9.01
N THR A 37 2.48 -4.38 7.96
CA THR A 37 3.03 -3.75 6.77
C THR A 37 2.25 -4.19 5.54
N CYS A 38 1.87 -3.22 4.70
CA CYS A 38 1.31 -3.50 3.38
C CYS A 38 2.34 -4.26 2.55
N VAL A 39 1.99 -5.45 2.08
CA VAL A 39 2.92 -6.29 1.32
C VAL A 39 3.25 -5.74 -0.07
N ALA A 40 2.44 -4.80 -0.57
CA ALA A 40 2.55 -4.26 -1.92
C ALA A 40 3.45 -3.03 -1.99
N CYS A 41 3.25 -2.07 -1.09
CA CYS A 41 3.99 -0.79 -1.08
C CYS A 41 4.90 -0.59 0.14
N GLY A 42 4.89 -1.48 1.12
CA GLY A 42 5.68 -1.32 2.33
C GLY A 42 5.11 -0.34 3.36
N TYR A 43 3.92 0.24 3.13
CA TYR A 43 3.26 1.11 4.11
C TYR A 43 3.09 0.41 5.47
N GLN A 44 3.68 0.99 6.51
CA GLN A 44 3.50 0.56 7.89
C GLN A 44 2.30 1.31 8.47
N GLY A 45 1.35 0.58 9.06
CA GLY A 45 0.14 1.19 9.63
C GLY A 45 0.46 2.28 10.66
N GLY A 46 -0.39 3.30 10.77
CA GLY A 46 -0.25 4.36 11.78
C GLY A 46 -0.43 5.80 11.28
N GLY A 47 -0.60 6.00 9.96
CA GLY A 47 -0.87 7.31 9.33
C GLY A 47 -2.26 7.41 8.69
N ASP A 48 -2.34 8.09 7.54
CA ASP A 48 -3.62 8.41 6.87
C ASP A 48 -4.33 7.20 6.24
N GLU A 49 -3.58 6.14 5.95
CA GLU A 49 -4.12 4.91 5.37
C GLU A 49 -4.40 3.83 6.43
N ARG A 50 -5.36 2.96 6.13
CA ARG A 50 -5.73 1.85 7.00
C ARG A 50 -5.25 0.54 6.43
N LEU A 51 -4.79 -0.36 7.30
CA LEU A 51 -4.52 -1.74 6.92
C LEU A 51 -5.84 -2.51 6.79
N GLU A 52 -5.98 -3.23 5.69
CA GLU A 52 -7.10 -4.08 5.32
C GLU A 52 -6.58 -5.49 5.03
N ALA A 53 -7.32 -6.51 5.48
CA ALA A 53 -6.96 -7.90 5.22
C ALA A 53 -7.61 -8.36 3.91
N HIS A 54 -6.77 -8.65 2.92
CA HIS A 54 -7.19 -9.16 1.63
C HIS A 54 -7.24 -10.70 1.65
N HIS A 55 -8.26 -11.28 1.02
CA HIS A 55 -8.37 -12.73 0.84
C HIS A 55 -7.71 -13.13 -0.47
N ILE A 56 -6.68 -13.97 -0.42
CA ILE A 56 -5.96 -14.47 -1.60
C ILE A 56 -6.89 -15.34 -2.47
N VAL A 57 -7.67 -16.22 -1.82
CA VAL A 57 -8.79 -16.94 -2.42
C VAL A 57 -10.09 -16.34 -1.88
N PRO A 58 -10.95 -15.77 -2.75
CA PRO A 58 -12.23 -15.19 -2.36
C PRO A 58 -13.09 -16.15 -1.54
N LYS A 59 -13.80 -15.60 -0.55
CA LYS A 59 -14.75 -16.36 0.28
C LYS A 59 -15.86 -17.00 -0.54
N SER A 60 -16.30 -16.35 -1.63
CA SER A 60 -17.31 -16.88 -2.56
C SER A 60 -16.85 -18.16 -3.24
N ILE A 61 -15.57 -18.25 -3.59
CA ILE A 61 -14.98 -19.43 -4.24
C ILE A 61 -14.75 -20.56 -3.24
N ASN A 62 -14.19 -20.24 -2.06
CA ASN A 62 -13.95 -21.26 -1.03
C ASN A 62 -14.21 -20.72 0.38
N PRO A 63 -15.45 -20.87 0.90
CA PRO A 63 -15.82 -20.39 2.24
C PRO A 63 -15.00 -21.02 3.38
N ARG A 64 -14.46 -22.24 3.18
CA ARG A 64 -13.64 -22.95 4.18
C ARG A 64 -12.28 -22.28 4.39
N LEU A 65 -11.79 -21.53 3.41
CA LEU A 65 -10.50 -20.82 3.49
C LEU A 65 -10.64 -19.40 4.05
N ALA A 66 -11.85 -18.84 4.14
CA ALA A 66 -12.08 -17.43 4.43
C ALA A 66 -11.32 -16.92 5.66
N TYR A 67 -11.26 -17.70 6.74
CA TYR A 67 -10.59 -17.30 7.98
C TYR A 67 -9.28 -18.03 8.26
N ARG A 68 -8.69 -18.69 7.26
CA ARG A 68 -7.32 -19.22 7.38
C ARG A 68 -6.35 -18.05 7.25
N VAL A 69 -5.41 -17.94 8.19
CA VAL A 69 -4.39 -16.87 8.17
C VAL A 69 -3.48 -17.00 6.94
N SER A 70 -3.28 -18.22 6.42
CA SER A 70 -2.55 -18.46 5.18
C SER A 70 -3.25 -17.87 3.95
N ASN A 71 -4.59 -17.78 3.97
CA ASN A 71 -5.39 -17.19 2.90
C ASN A 71 -5.51 -15.66 3.00
N GLY A 72 -4.87 -15.05 4.00
CA GLY A 72 -4.89 -13.62 4.22
C GLY A 72 -3.55 -12.97 3.94
N VAL A 73 -3.62 -11.75 3.42
CA VAL A 73 -2.48 -10.85 3.24
C VAL A 73 -2.85 -9.42 3.61
N THR A 74 -1.88 -8.66 4.11
CA THR A 74 -2.07 -7.27 4.55
C THR A 74 -1.83 -6.30 3.42
N LEU A 75 -2.82 -5.48 3.11
CA LEU A 75 -2.72 -4.34 2.18
C LEU A 75 -3.14 -3.05 2.88
N CYS A 76 -2.62 -1.91 2.45
CA CYS A 76 -3.19 -0.62 2.82
C CYS A 76 -4.43 -0.32 1.98
N SER A 77 -5.29 0.60 2.43
CA SER A 77 -6.49 1.00 1.70
C SER A 77 -6.20 1.53 0.29
N GLY A 78 -5.07 2.23 0.11
CA GLY A 78 -4.54 2.68 -1.18
C GLY A 78 -4.40 1.52 -2.16
N CYS A 79 -3.49 0.60 -1.85
CA CYS A 79 -3.21 -0.59 -2.67
C CYS A 79 -4.37 -1.58 -2.79
N HIS A 80 -5.28 -1.63 -1.80
CA HIS A 80 -6.37 -2.59 -1.82
C HIS A 80 -7.53 -2.14 -2.72
N ARG A 81 -7.95 -0.87 -2.64
CA ARG A 81 -9.19 -0.41 -3.31
C ARG A 81 -9.27 1.07 -3.69
N VAL A 82 -8.34 1.93 -3.26
CA VAL A 82 -8.50 3.39 -3.42
C VAL A 82 -7.69 3.92 -4.60
N ASP A 83 -6.45 3.49 -4.77
CA ASP A 83 -5.59 4.00 -5.84
C ASP A 83 -6.08 3.52 -7.21
N ASP A 84 -5.75 4.28 -8.26
CA ASP A 84 -6.08 3.92 -9.64
C ASP A 84 -5.46 2.58 -10.06
N ASP A 85 -4.33 2.19 -9.45
CA ASP A 85 -3.66 0.90 -9.65
C ASP A 85 -3.88 -0.09 -8.48
N ALA A 86 -4.90 0.13 -7.66
CA ALA A 86 -5.29 -0.78 -6.58
C ALA A 86 -5.80 -2.12 -7.12
N TYR A 87 -5.65 -3.19 -6.33
CA TYR A 87 -6.03 -4.53 -6.78
C TYR A 87 -7.50 -4.61 -7.20
N HIS A 88 -8.43 -4.15 -6.34
CA HIS A 88 -9.86 -4.19 -6.64
C HIS A 88 -10.31 -3.16 -7.67
N ALA A 89 -9.54 -2.07 -7.87
CA ALA A 89 -9.81 -1.11 -8.95
C ALA A 89 -9.55 -1.75 -10.32
N LEU A 90 -8.49 -2.57 -10.43
CA LEU A 90 -8.09 -3.21 -11.68
C LEU A 90 -8.80 -4.55 -11.96
N ASN A 91 -9.04 -5.36 -10.92
CA ASN A 91 -9.45 -6.77 -11.06
C ASN A 91 -10.86 -7.06 -10.53
N GLY A 92 -11.56 -6.06 -9.99
CA GLY A 92 -12.85 -6.26 -9.32
C GLY A 92 -12.72 -7.18 -8.09
N TYR A 93 -13.83 -7.80 -7.66
CA TYR A 93 -13.89 -8.60 -6.42
C TYR A 93 -13.82 -10.12 -6.64
N GLU A 94 -13.78 -10.58 -7.89
CA GLU A 94 -13.78 -12.00 -8.26
C GLU A 94 -12.39 -12.50 -8.71
N GLY A 95 -11.36 -11.66 -8.61
CA GLY A 95 -10.02 -11.97 -9.11
C GLY A 95 -9.43 -13.25 -8.49
N SER A 96 -8.73 -14.02 -9.32
CA SER A 96 -8.06 -15.27 -8.93
C SER A 96 -6.74 -15.01 -8.19
N HIS A 97 -6.25 -16.02 -7.47
CA HIS A 97 -4.92 -15.96 -6.84
C HIS A 97 -3.80 -15.66 -7.85
N ALA A 98 -3.92 -16.15 -9.09
CA ALA A 98 -2.95 -15.84 -10.15
C ALA A 98 -2.94 -14.34 -10.48
N LEU A 99 -4.11 -13.71 -10.60
CA LEU A 99 -4.23 -12.26 -10.82
C LEU A 99 -3.62 -11.48 -9.66
N PHE A 100 -3.87 -11.90 -8.42
CA PHE A 100 -3.28 -11.27 -7.24
C PHE A 100 -1.75 -11.29 -7.26
N ASN A 101 -1.14 -12.43 -7.56
CA ASN A 101 0.32 -12.54 -7.59
C ASN A 101 0.95 -11.73 -8.73
N SER A 102 0.33 -11.73 -9.91
CA SER A 102 0.77 -10.91 -11.04
C SER A 102 0.67 -9.42 -10.74
N TRP A 103 -0.44 -8.98 -10.12
CA TRP A 103 -0.57 -7.58 -9.69
C TRP A 103 0.47 -7.22 -8.63
N LEU A 104 0.70 -8.09 -7.64
CA LEU A 104 1.61 -7.84 -6.54
C LEU A 104 3.07 -7.71 -7.03
N SER A 105 3.51 -8.54 -7.98
CA SER A 105 4.85 -8.44 -8.55
C SER A 105 5.06 -7.12 -9.28
N VAL A 106 4.10 -6.71 -10.12
CA VAL A 106 4.14 -5.45 -10.86
C VAL A 106 4.13 -4.25 -9.91
N LYS A 107 3.24 -4.25 -8.90
CA LYS A 107 3.14 -3.15 -7.92
C LYS A 107 4.43 -2.98 -7.13
N ARG A 108 5.06 -4.08 -6.69
CA ARG A 108 6.36 -4.04 -5.98
C ARG A 108 7.48 -3.52 -6.85
N GLU A 109 7.51 -3.92 -8.12
CA GLU A 109 8.54 -3.47 -9.07
C GLU A 109 8.42 -1.96 -9.34
N LYS A 110 7.20 -1.45 -9.49
CA LYS A 110 6.94 0.00 -9.61
C LYS A 110 7.46 0.77 -8.39
N VAL A 111 7.23 0.26 -7.18
CA VAL A 111 7.71 0.88 -5.93
C VAL A 111 9.23 0.92 -5.90
N LYS A 112 9.91 -0.22 -6.13
CA LYS A 112 11.38 -0.28 -6.19
C LYS A 112 11.98 0.69 -7.20
N ASN A 113 11.39 0.77 -8.39
CA ASN A 113 11.87 1.66 -9.44
C ASN A 113 11.67 3.14 -9.07
N ASN A 114 10.61 3.47 -8.36
CA ASN A 114 10.41 4.81 -7.82
C ASN A 114 11.44 5.13 -6.73
N ASP A 115 11.67 4.22 -5.79
CA ASP A 115 12.68 4.39 -4.74
C ASP A 115 14.07 4.59 -5.33
N PHE A 116 14.45 3.80 -6.34
CA PHE A 116 15.73 3.95 -7.06
C PHE A 116 15.86 5.32 -7.72
N LYS A 117 14.81 5.80 -8.39
CA LYS A 117 14.81 7.14 -9.02
C LYS A 117 14.97 8.25 -7.99
N ILE A 118 14.25 8.19 -6.87
CA ILE A 118 14.36 9.18 -5.79
C ILE A 118 15.76 9.17 -5.17
N ASN A 119 16.31 7.99 -4.88
CA ASN A 119 17.64 7.87 -4.28
C ASN A 119 18.72 8.42 -5.21
N ASN A 120 18.65 8.12 -6.51
CA ASN A 120 19.58 8.69 -7.49
C ASN A 120 19.44 10.21 -7.58
N PHE A 121 18.21 10.72 -7.63
CA PHE A 121 17.98 12.17 -7.67
C PHE A 121 18.56 12.87 -6.43
N LEU A 122 18.32 12.33 -5.23
CA LEU A 122 18.88 12.86 -3.98
C LEU A 122 20.41 12.82 -3.98
N PHE A 123 21.01 11.74 -4.46
CA PHE A 123 22.46 11.64 -4.58
C PHE A 123 23.04 12.75 -5.49
N PHE A 124 22.48 12.93 -6.70
CA PHE A 124 22.94 13.98 -7.61
C PHE A 124 22.73 15.39 -7.05
N PHE A 125 21.61 15.61 -6.34
CA PHE A 125 21.33 16.88 -5.68
C PHE A 125 22.33 17.20 -4.55
N LEU A 126 22.70 16.21 -3.74
CA LEU A 126 23.68 16.40 -2.66
C LEU A 126 25.10 16.65 -3.20
N VAL A 127 25.48 15.96 -4.28
CA VAL A 127 26.78 16.18 -4.93
C VAL A 127 26.86 17.59 -5.52
N SER A 128 25.82 18.07 -6.21
CA SER A 128 25.83 19.42 -6.78
C SER A 128 25.86 20.52 -5.71
N LEU A 129 25.15 20.34 -4.59
CA LEU A 129 25.18 21.27 -3.47
C LEU A 129 26.58 21.35 -2.84
N SER A 130 27.28 20.22 -2.75
CA SER A 130 28.64 20.12 -2.22
C SER A 130 29.65 20.85 -3.11
N ILE A 131 29.54 20.69 -4.44
CA ILE A 131 30.39 21.39 -5.41
C ILE A 131 30.16 22.91 -5.33
N SER A 132 28.90 23.34 -5.32
CA SER A 132 28.55 24.76 -5.22
C SER A 132 29.06 25.40 -3.92
N LEU A 133 28.97 24.71 -2.78
CA LEU A 133 29.51 25.19 -1.52
C LEU A 133 31.04 25.28 -1.55
N GLY A 134 31.71 24.29 -2.15
CA GLY A 134 33.17 24.32 -2.34
C GLY A 134 33.62 25.49 -3.22
N ILE A 135 32.90 25.78 -4.31
CA ILE A 135 33.17 26.93 -5.18
C ILE A 135 32.97 28.24 -4.41
N MET A 136 31.87 28.38 -3.64
CA MET A 136 31.63 29.59 -2.85
C MET A 136 32.75 29.84 -1.83
N ILE A 137 33.21 28.81 -1.11
CA ILE A 137 34.33 28.95 -0.16
C ILE A 137 35.61 29.41 -0.89
N ALA A 138 35.88 28.91 -2.10
CA ALA A 138 37.06 29.28 -2.88
C ALA A 138 37.07 30.75 -3.36
N TYR A 139 35.92 31.44 -3.39
CA TYR A 139 35.83 32.86 -3.76
C TYR A 139 35.93 33.82 -2.55
N PHE A 140 35.86 33.31 -1.33
CA PHE A 140 35.91 34.10 -0.09
C PHE A 140 37.22 33.93 0.72
N VAL A 141 38.23 33.30 0.12
CA VAL A 141 39.62 33.18 0.63
C VAL A 141 40.55 33.85 -0.37
#